data_AF-A0A936D9U9-F1
#
_entry.id   AF-A0A936D9U9-F1
#
_cell.length_a   1.000
_cell.length_b   1.000
_cell.length_c   1.000
_cell.angle_alpha   90.00
_cell.angle_beta   90.00
_cell.angle_gamma   90.00
#
_symmetry.space_group_name_H-M   'P 1'
#
loop_
_entity.id
_entity.type
_entity.pdbx_description
1 polymer ?
#
loop_
_entity_poly.entity_id
_entity_poly.type
_entity_poly.pdbx_seq_one_letter_code
_entity_poly.pdbx_strand_id
1 'polypeptide(L)'
;MSDEQLETPHFGTFFGMTYLRDYVEPAISDLYYLHEMVHAVSMTYDPDALFTAWYRKMNGVEFAASLETEGYVYLRMPGFREQSFADEIWADRYIGAQRRLCEGLFEIMRQDRLRAMQQPDPMDYCEQQIAGYARQNFEWASMWRLECERDGVRMPAYRHVEAHMAALRSGAIEPAAHLAWLGRFGAVPFPDQARLFAPLYWHNKLSYRLRQLG
;
A
#
# COMPACT_ATOMS: atom_id res chain seq x y z
N MET A 1 -16.75 -4.91 -8.84
CA MET A 1 -15.86 -5.55 -7.84
C MET A 1 -16.76 -5.96 -6.69
N SER A 2 -16.88 -7.27 -6.43
CA SER A 2 -17.59 -7.79 -5.25
C SER A 2 -16.78 -7.57 -3.97
N ASP A 3 -17.40 -7.72 -2.80
CA ASP A 3 -16.72 -7.58 -1.49
C ASP A 3 -15.51 -8.51 -1.34
N GLU A 4 -15.59 -9.72 -1.90
CA GLU A 4 -14.49 -10.68 -1.89
C GLU A 4 -13.33 -10.21 -2.79
N GLN A 5 -13.62 -9.55 -3.92
CA GLN A 5 -12.60 -9.06 -4.85
C GLN A 5 -11.85 -7.80 -4.35
N LEU A 6 -12.15 -7.30 -3.15
CA LEU A 6 -11.57 -6.06 -2.61
C LEU A 6 -10.20 -6.25 -1.97
N GLU A 7 -9.91 -7.38 -1.31
CA GLU A 7 -8.54 -7.64 -0.83
C GLU A 7 -7.62 -8.08 -1.94
N THR A 8 -8.18 -8.66 -3.01
CA THR A 8 -7.39 -9.08 -4.17
C THR A 8 -6.40 -7.96 -4.53
N PRO A 9 -6.81 -6.71 -4.81
CA PRO A 9 -5.89 -5.61 -5.10
C PRO A 9 -5.03 -5.06 -3.93
N HIS A 10 -5.32 -5.35 -2.66
CA HIS A 10 -4.60 -4.76 -1.53
C HIS A 10 -3.38 -5.61 -1.18
N PHE A 11 -2.20 -5.01 -1.31
CA PHE A 11 -0.92 -5.65 -1.01
C PHE A 11 -0.72 -6.99 -1.77
N GLY A 12 -1.10 -7.07 -3.05
CA GLY A 12 -0.75 -8.21 -3.90
C GLY A 12 0.74 -8.57 -3.79
N THR A 13 1.57 -7.53 -3.71
CA THR A 13 3.02 -7.67 -3.62
C THR A 13 3.47 -8.32 -2.31
N PHE A 14 2.67 -8.27 -1.23
CA PHE A 14 2.92 -9.03 -0.01
C PHE A 14 2.89 -10.55 -0.26
N PHE A 15 2.13 -11.00 -1.24
CA PHE A 15 2.09 -12.38 -1.71
C PHE A 15 3.02 -12.65 -2.90
N GLY A 16 3.88 -11.70 -3.29
CA GLY A 16 4.75 -11.84 -4.45
C GLY A 16 4.03 -11.72 -5.80
N MET A 17 2.86 -11.09 -5.82
CA MET A 17 2.04 -10.89 -7.03
C MET A 17 1.82 -9.40 -7.30
N THR A 18 1.63 -8.99 -8.54
CA THR A 18 1.20 -7.63 -8.88
C THR A 18 -0.05 -7.71 -9.72
N TYR A 19 -1.03 -6.86 -9.42
CA TYR A 19 -2.24 -6.80 -10.24
C TYR A 19 -1.97 -6.02 -11.50
N LEU A 20 -2.49 -6.49 -12.62
CA LEU A 20 -2.50 -5.68 -13.83
C LEU A 20 -3.70 -4.75 -13.77
N ARG A 21 -3.45 -3.44 -13.88
CA ARG A 21 -4.49 -2.40 -13.82
C ARG A 21 -4.35 -1.46 -15.00
N ASP A 22 -5.46 -1.34 -15.73
CA ASP A 22 -5.58 -0.40 -16.84
C ASP A 22 -6.39 0.81 -16.37
N TYR A 23 -5.69 1.92 -16.14
CA TYR A 23 -6.31 3.22 -15.89
C TYR A 23 -6.56 3.94 -17.22
N VAL A 24 -7.46 4.93 -17.20
CA VAL A 24 -7.77 5.74 -18.40
C VAL A 24 -6.53 6.51 -18.85
N GLU A 25 -5.80 7.08 -17.90
CA GLU A 25 -4.54 7.78 -18.10
C GLU A 25 -3.36 6.81 -17.94
N PRO A 26 -2.54 6.58 -18.99
CA PRO A 26 -1.40 5.64 -18.92
C PRO A 26 -0.40 5.97 -17.82
N ALA A 27 -0.17 7.27 -17.55
CA ALA A 27 0.73 7.71 -16.48
C ALA A 27 0.26 7.23 -15.10
N ILE A 28 -1.05 7.10 -14.87
CA ILE A 28 -1.59 6.57 -13.60
C ILE A 28 -1.33 5.06 -13.50
N SER A 29 -1.45 4.32 -14.60
CA SER A 29 -1.02 2.91 -14.65
C SER A 29 0.49 2.77 -14.36
N ASP A 30 1.34 3.61 -14.95
CA ASP A 30 2.78 3.59 -14.71
C ASP A 30 3.12 3.89 -13.25
N LEU A 31 2.45 4.88 -12.65
CA LEU A 31 2.57 5.19 -11.22
C LEU A 31 2.19 4.00 -10.34
N TYR A 32 1.09 3.33 -10.68
CA TYR A 32 0.66 2.13 -9.97
C TYR A 32 1.70 1.02 -10.04
N TYR A 33 2.26 0.74 -11.22
CA TYR A 33 3.30 -0.28 -11.36
C TYR A 33 4.60 0.09 -10.64
N LEU A 34 5.01 1.36 -10.70
CA LEU A 34 6.16 1.83 -9.93
C LEU A 34 5.93 1.63 -8.42
N HIS A 35 4.71 1.85 -7.94
CA HIS A 35 4.37 1.70 -6.52
C HIS A 35 4.53 0.25 -6.06
N GLU A 36 4.01 -0.68 -6.85
CA GLU A 36 4.15 -2.12 -6.60
C GLU A 36 5.61 -2.59 -6.73
N MET A 37 6.40 -2.01 -7.63
CA MET A 37 7.86 -2.28 -7.71
C MET A 37 8.58 -1.81 -6.45
N VAL A 38 8.24 -0.63 -5.92
CA VAL A 38 8.83 -0.11 -4.67
C VAL A 38 8.45 -1.02 -3.49
N HIS A 39 7.20 -1.49 -3.41
CA HIS A 39 6.84 -2.54 -2.46
C HIS A 39 7.71 -3.79 -2.64
N ALA A 40 7.86 -4.31 -3.86
CA ALA A 40 8.54 -5.57 -4.10
C ALA A 40 10.01 -5.54 -3.64
N VAL A 41 10.69 -4.42 -3.93
CA VAL A 41 12.09 -4.20 -3.53
C VAL A 41 12.22 -3.97 -2.02
N SER A 42 11.26 -3.29 -1.40
CA SER A 42 11.31 -2.91 0.02
C SER A 42 10.77 -3.99 0.96
N MET A 43 9.98 -4.93 0.44
CA MET A 43 9.37 -5.99 1.23
C MET A 43 10.44 -6.95 1.72
N THR A 44 10.43 -7.25 3.02
CA THR A 44 11.22 -8.31 3.65
C THR A 44 10.28 -9.23 4.41
N TYR A 45 10.71 -10.47 4.66
CA TYR A 45 9.88 -11.46 5.35
C TYR A 45 10.62 -12.00 6.57
N ASP A 46 9.97 -11.95 7.72
CA ASP A 46 10.46 -12.42 9.01
C ASP A 46 9.31 -13.12 9.76
N PRO A 47 9.28 -14.47 9.78
CA PRO A 47 8.21 -15.23 10.41
C PRO A 47 8.17 -15.08 11.93
N ASP A 48 9.28 -14.68 12.56
CA ASP A 48 9.40 -14.57 14.01
C ASP A 48 9.05 -13.16 14.51
N ALA A 49 8.91 -12.19 13.60
CA ALA A 49 8.56 -10.82 13.91
C ALA A 49 7.33 -10.74 14.84
N LEU A 50 7.46 -9.91 15.87
CA LEU A 50 6.30 -9.50 16.66
C LEU A 50 5.38 -8.63 15.80
N PHE A 51 4.08 -8.62 16.13
CA PHE A 51 3.10 -7.84 15.40
C PHE A 51 3.49 -6.36 15.28
N THR A 52 4.06 -5.75 16.32
CA THR A 52 4.48 -4.34 16.29
C THR A 52 5.63 -4.09 15.31
N ALA A 53 6.56 -5.04 15.16
CA ALA A 53 7.64 -4.95 14.19
C ALA A 53 7.10 -5.15 12.76
N TRP A 54 6.23 -6.15 12.58
CA TRP A 54 5.54 -6.39 11.31
C TRP A 54 4.70 -5.19 10.87
N TYR A 55 3.90 -4.62 11.77
CA TYR A 55 3.10 -3.42 11.52
C TYR A 55 3.96 -2.22 11.09
N ARG A 56 5.08 -1.98 11.78
CA ARG A 56 6.02 -0.90 11.42
C ARG A 56 6.65 -1.14 10.05
N LYS A 57 7.01 -2.39 9.73
CA LYS A 57 7.49 -2.78 8.40
C LYS A 57 6.46 -2.45 7.33
N MET A 58 5.22 -2.94 7.46
CA MET A 58 4.17 -2.72 6.45
C MET A 58 3.88 -1.24 6.23
N ASN A 59 3.78 -0.45 7.31
CA ASN A 59 3.59 1.00 7.19
C ASN A 59 4.81 1.71 6.59
N GLY A 60 6.02 1.26 6.91
CA GLY A 60 7.24 1.81 6.32
C GLY A 60 7.34 1.54 4.82
N VAL A 61 6.98 0.33 4.40
CA VAL A 61 6.93 -0.07 2.98
C VAL A 61 5.88 0.75 2.22
N GLU A 62 4.69 0.91 2.79
CA GLU A 62 3.63 1.74 2.20
C GLU A 62 4.05 3.20 2.11
N PHE A 63 4.56 3.76 3.21
CA PHE A 63 5.03 5.14 3.25
C PHE A 63 6.12 5.43 2.21
N ALA A 64 7.09 4.51 2.07
CA ALA A 64 8.14 4.62 1.06
C ALA A 64 7.55 4.58 -0.36
N ALA A 65 6.66 3.63 -0.64
CA ALA A 65 6.00 3.53 -1.94
C ALA A 65 5.20 4.79 -2.28
N SER A 66 4.35 5.29 -1.36
CA SER A 66 3.60 6.53 -1.59
C SER A 66 4.53 7.73 -1.80
N LEU A 67 5.62 7.88 -1.04
CA LEU A 67 6.56 8.99 -1.25
C LEU A 67 7.23 8.93 -2.62
N GLU A 68 7.71 7.74 -3.00
CA GLU A 68 8.38 7.52 -4.27
C GLU A 68 7.45 7.82 -5.46
N THR A 69 6.20 7.37 -5.40
CA THR A 69 5.27 7.42 -6.55
C THR A 69 4.27 8.56 -6.54
N GLU A 70 3.98 9.14 -5.38
CA GLU A 70 3.04 10.27 -5.29
C GLU A 70 3.75 11.59 -5.03
N GLY A 71 5.06 11.58 -4.75
CA GLY A 71 5.85 12.78 -4.47
C GLY A 71 7.11 12.87 -5.33
N TYR A 72 8.09 12.02 -5.05
CA TYR A 72 9.44 12.14 -5.59
C TYR A 72 9.52 11.97 -7.11
N VAL A 73 8.68 11.12 -7.68
CA VAL A 73 8.62 10.94 -9.14
C VAL A 73 8.43 12.27 -9.88
N TYR A 74 7.59 13.17 -9.39
CA TYR A 74 7.33 14.48 -10.01
C TYR A 74 8.52 15.44 -9.90
N LEU A 75 9.39 15.23 -8.91
CA LEU A 75 10.63 15.98 -8.82
C LEU A 75 11.71 15.46 -9.77
N ARG A 76 11.71 14.14 -10.01
CA ARG A 76 12.72 13.46 -10.85
C ARG A 76 12.34 13.43 -12.33
N MET A 77 11.06 13.56 -12.66
CA MET A 77 10.53 13.51 -14.02
C MET A 77 9.69 14.77 -14.34
N PRO A 78 10.33 15.89 -14.74
CA PRO A 78 9.63 17.09 -15.16
C PRO A 78 8.68 16.80 -16.33
N GLY A 79 7.46 17.36 -16.32
CA GLY A 79 6.45 17.11 -17.35
C GLY A 79 5.57 15.89 -17.09
N PHE A 80 5.87 15.09 -16.07
CA PHE A 80 5.07 13.91 -15.72
C PHE A 80 3.79 14.27 -14.95
N ARG A 81 3.82 15.36 -14.17
CA ARG A 81 2.67 15.81 -13.38
C ARG A 81 1.46 16.17 -14.25
N GLU A 82 1.72 16.73 -15.43
CA GLU A 82 0.72 17.15 -16.43
C GLU A 82 0.05 15.96 -17.12
N GLN A 83 0.62 14.75 -16.99
CA GLN A 83 0.12 13.52 -17.62
C GLN A 83 -0.64 12.63 -16.62
N SER A 84 -0.52 12.88 -15.31
CA SER A 84 -1.11 12.04 -14.26
C SER A 84 -2.52 12.49 -13.85
N PHE A 85 -2.68 13.14 -12.69
CA PHE A 85 -3.97 13.50 -12.11
C PHE A 85 -4.45 14.87 -12.59
N ALA A 86 -5.74 15.05 -12.84
CA ALA A 86 -6.28 16.36 -13.22
C ALA A 86 -6.34 17.35 -12.04
N ASP A 87 -6.72 16.85 -10.86
CA ASP A 87 -6.89 17.64 -9.64
C ASP A 87 -5.54 17.92 -8.95
N GLU A 88 -5.53 18.92 -8.06
CA GLU A 88 -4.38 19.22 -7.19
C GLU A 88 -4.04 18.01 -6.29
N ILE A 89 -2.75 17.72 -6.15
CA ILE A 89 -2.23 16.71 -5.23
C ILE A 89 -1.23 17.31 -4.26
N TRP A 90 -1.03 16.63 -3.12
CA TRP A 90 -0.12 17.07 -2.07
C TRP A 90 1.29 17.45 -2.57
N ALA A 91 1.81 16.73 -3.56
CA ALA A 91 3.15 16.95 -4.12
C ALA A 91 3.31 18.28 -4.87
N ASP A 92 2.21 18.90 -5.31
CA ASP A 92 2.24 20.15 -6.11
C ASP A 92 2.91 21.30 -5.35
N ARG A 93 2.89 21.26 -4.01
CA ARG A 93 3.55 22.22 -3.12
C ARG A 93 5.07 22.32 -3.30
N TYR A 94 5.68 21.24 -3.79
CA TYR A 94 7.12 21.11 -3.90
C TYR A 94 7.62 21.22 -5.34
N ILE A 95 6.71 21.15 -6.33
CA ILE A 95 7.06 21.29 -7.74
C ILE A 95 7.54 22.72 -8.01
N GLY A 96 8.70 22.85 -8.67
CA GLY A 96 9.39 24.12 -8.91
C GLY A 96 10.37 24.51 -7.81
N ALA A 97 10.29 23.91 -6.62
CA ALA A 97 11.19 24.18 -5.50
C ALA A 97 12.56 23.47 -5.64
N GLN A 98 12.73 22.54 -6.59
CA GLN A 98 13.96 21.76 -6.77
C GLN A 98 15.19 22.64 -6.96
N ARG A 99 15.04 23.78 -7.65
CA ARG A 99 16.13 24.74 -7.89
C ARG A 99 16.61 25.45 -6.62
N ARG A 100 15.79 25.50 -5.57
CA ARG A 100 16.06 26.22 -4.32
C ARG A 100 16.49 25.30 -3.18
N LEU A 101 15.89 24.11 -3.08
CA LEU A 101 16.01 23.24 -1.91
C LEU A 101 16.92 22.01 -2.11
N CYS A 102 17.41 21.77 -3.34
CA CYS A 102 18.35 20.70 -3.70
C CYS A 102 18.06 19.35 -3.02
N GLU A 103 19.07 18.62 -2.55
CA GLU A 103 18.92 17.29 -1.92
C GLU A 103 18.08 17.33 -0.64
N GLY A 104 18.06 18.47 0.06
CA GLY A 104 17.27 18.66 1.29
C GLY A 104 15.76 18.60 1.05
N LEU A 105 15.30 18.80 -0.19
CA LEU A 105 13.88 18.76 -0.53
C LEU A 105 13.24 17.39 -0.27
N PHE A 106 13.96 16.29 -0.54
CA PHE A 106 13.43 14.94 -0.32
C PHE A 106 13.16 14.68 1.16
N GLU A 107 14.06 15.12 2.04
CA GLU A 107 13.90 14.99 3.49
C GLU A 107 12.78 15.89 4.03
N ILE A 108 12.65 17.12 3.51
CA ILE A 108 11.53 18.01 3.86
C ILE A 108 10.19 17.36 3.51
N MET A 109 10.04 16.87 2.27
CA MET A 109 8.83 16.16 1.85
C MET A 109 8.56 14.93 2.71
N ARG A 110 9.61 14.18 3.07
CA ARG A 110 9.46 13.01 3.96
C ARG A 110 8.90 13.41 5.33
N GLN A 111 9.44 14.46 5.93
CA GLN A 111 9.00 14.97 7.23
C GLN A 111 7.56 15.52 7.16
N ASP A 112 7.24 16.28 6.12
CA ASP A 112 5.91 16.83 5.92
C ASP A 112 4.87 15.72 5.65
N ARG A 113 5.24 14.65 4.93
CA ARG A 113 4.35 13.49 4.72
C ARG A 113 4.10 12.76 6.04
N LEU A 114 5.14 12.57 6.88
CA LEU A 114 4.96 11.99 8.22
C LEU A 114 4.05 12.85 9.10
N ARG A 115 4.22 14.18 9.05
CA ARG A 115 3.36 15.13 9.73
C ARG A 115 1.91 14.99 9.26
N ALA A 116 1.68 15.01 7.95
CA ALA A 116 0.34 14.88 7.36
C ALA A 116 -0.35 13.56 7.77
N MET A 117 0.39 12.46 7.93
CA MET A 117 -0.17 11.19 8.40
C MET A 117 -0.64 11.25 9.87
N GLN A 118 0.07 11.99 10.72
CA GLN A 118 -0.13 11.99 12.17
C GLN A 118 -1.00 13.14 12.67
N GLN A 119 -0.81 14.32 12.08
CA GLN A 119 -1.40 15.60 12.48
C GLN A 119 -1.72 16.42 11.22
N PRO A 120 -2.68 15.95 10.40
CA PRO A 120 -3.08 16.67 9.18
C PRO A 120 -3.70 18.03 9.54
N ASP A 121 -3.43 19.06 8.73
CA ASP A 121 -4.17 20.31 8.85
C ASP A 121 -5.68 20.06 8.58
N PRO A 122 -6.61 20.43 9.48
CA PRO A 122 -8.04 20.23 9.31
C PRO A 122 -8.64 20.92 8.09
N MET A 123 -7.99 21.97 7.58
CA MET A 123 -8.42 22.73 6.40
C MET A 123 -7.77 22.23 5.11
N ASP A 124 -6.85 21.29 5.21
CA ASP A 124 -6.07 20.78 4.08
C ASP A 124 -6.59 19.43 3.62
N TYR A 125 -7.33 19.42 2.51
CA TYR A 125 -7.94 18.21 1.99
C TYR A 125 -6.92 17.11 1.66
N CYS A 126 -5.77 17.47 1.08
CA CYS A 126 -4.73 16.51 0.73
C CYS A 126 -4.16 15.83 1.98
N GLU A 127 -3.89 16.59 3.04
CA GLU A 127 -3.40 16.02 4.29
C GLU A 127 -4.46 15.16 5.00
N GLN A 128 -5.73 15.59 4.95
CA GLN A 128 -6.84 14.78 5.48
C GLN A 128 -6.96 13.43 4.76
N GLN A 129 -6.71 13.37 3.45
CA GLN A 129 -6.65 12.11 2.71
C GLN A 129 -5.47 11.24 3.15
N ILE A 130 -4.27 11.82 3.25
CA ILE A 130 -3.06 11.11 3.70
C ILE A 130 -3.28 10.47 5.07
N ALA A 131 -3.84 11.21 6.03
CA ALA A 131 -4.20 10.68 7.33
C ALA A 131 -5.30 9.61 7.25
N GLY A 132 -6.23 9.74 6.30
CA GLY A 132 -7.24 8.72 6.01
C GLY A 132 -6.62 7.38 5.58
N TYR A 133 -5.68 7.41 4.64
CA TYR A 133 -4.94 6.22 4.21
C TYR A 133 -4.12 5.62 5.35
N ALA A 134 -3.44 6.45 6.15
CA ALA A 134 -2.69 5.98 7.31
C ALA A 134 -3.57 5.24 8.33
N ARG A 135 -4.80 5.72 8.59
CA ARG A 135 -5.77 5.03 9.44
C ARG A 135 -6.22 3.70 8.84
N GLN A 136 -6.50 3.66 7.54
CA GLN A 136 -6.87 2.42 6.83
C GLN A 136 -5.76 1.36 6.93
N ASN A 137 -4.49 1.76 6.81
CA ASN A 137 -3.36 0.85 6.96
C ASN A 137 -3.30 0.24 8.37
N PHE A 138 -3.65 1.01 9.40
CA PHE A 138 -3.76 0.50 10.77
C PHE A 138 -4.90 -0.50 10.94
N GLU A 139 -6.05 -0.21 10.37
CA GLU A 139 -7.21 -1.10 10.41
C GLU A 139 -6.93 -2.41 9.67
N TRP A 140 -6.37 -2.31 8.46
CA TRP A 140 -5.92 -3.45 7.66
C TRP A 140 -4.94 -4.31 8.46
N ALA A 141 -3.86 -3.74 8.98
CA ALA A 141 -2.87 -4.49 9.74
C ALA A 141 -3.47 -5.16 11.00
N SER A 142 -4.45 -4.52 11.63
CA SER A 142 -5.14 -5.10 12.80
C SER A 142 -5.93 -6.36 12.47
N MET A 143 -6.50 -6.47 11.27
CA MET A 143 -7.19 -7.69 10.81
C MET A 143 -6.20 -8.83 10.59
N TRP A 144 -5.02 -8.51 10.08
CA TRP A 144 -3.95 -9.46 9.85
C TRP A 144 -3.32 -10.03 11.13
N ARG A 145 -3.50 -9.34 12.27
CA ARG A 145 -3.13 -9.85 13.60
C ARG A 145 -4.01 -11.01 14.06
N LEU A 146 -5.24 -11.12 13.55
CA LEU A 146 -6.18 -12.14 13.99
C LEU A 146 -5.66 -13.53 13.65
N GLU A 147 -5.87 -14.46 14.57
CA GLU A 147 -5.47 -15.85 14.37
C GLU A 147 -6.33 -16.51 13.31
N CYS A 148 -5.69 -17.29 12.44
CA CYS A 148 -6.36 -18.25 11.59
C CYS A 148 -5.64 -19.59 11.67
N GLU A 149 -6.40 -20.66 11.45
CA GLU A 149 -5.86 -22.01 11.38
C GLU A 149 -5.56 -22.35 9.91
N ARG A 150 -4.31 -22.73 9.62
CA ARG A 150 -3.87 -23.20 8.30
C ARG A 150 -2.91 -24.35 8.47
N ASP A 151 -3.09 -25.39 7.66
CA ASP A 151 -2.26 -26.60 7.67
C ASP A 151 -2.09 -27.21 9.09
N GLY A 152 -3.15 -27.15 9.90
CA GLY A 152 -3.18 -27.65 11.28
C GLY A 152 -2.50 -26.73 12.32
N VAL A 153 -2.07 -25.53 11.94
CA VAL A 153 -1.40 -24.58 12.82
C VAL A 153 -2.23 -23.31 12.97
N ARG A 154 -2.56 -22.95 14.22
CA ARG A 154 -3.22 -21.70 14.57
C ARG A 154 -2.19 -20.65 14.95
N MET A 155 -2.17 -19.55 14.20
CA MET A 155 -1.31 -18.38 14.45
C MET A 155 -1.91 -17.14 13.75
N PRO A 156 -1.43 -15.92 14.04
CA PRO A 156 -1.83 -14.72 13.32
C PRO A 156 -1.71 -14.87 11.79
N ALA A 157 -2.69 -14.37 11.03
CA ALA A 157 -2.74 -14.49 9.58
C ALA A 157 -1.46 -13.97 8.90
N TYR A 158 -0.89 -12.86 9.39
CA TYR A 158 0.34 -12.33 8.81
C TYR A 158 1.50 -13.33 8.90
N ARG A 159 1.62 -14.10 9.98
CA ARG A 159 2.72 -15.05 10.16
C ARG A 159 2.68 -16.21 9.17
N HIS A 160 1.48 -16.64 8.77
CA HIS A 160 1.35 -17.64 7.72
C HIS A 160 1.95 -17.15 6.40
N VAL A 161 1.73 -15.88 6.05
CA VAL A 161 2.30 -15.28 4.84
C VAL A 161 3.80 -15.04 5.00
N GLU A 162 4.25 -14.49 6.13
CA GLU A 162 5.68 -14.29 6.41
C GLU A 162 6.49 -15.58 6.28
N ALA A 163 6.00 -16.68 6.87
CA ALA A 163 6.67 -17.97 6.81
C ALA A 163 6.73 -18.53 5.38
N HIS A 164 5.61 -18.48 4.66
CA HIS A 164 5.54 -18.97 3.27
C HIS A 164 6.45 -18.18 2.34
N MET A 165 6.41 -16.85 2.45
CA MET A 165 7.19 -15.97 1.58
C MET A 165 8.69 -15.97 1.93
N ALA A 166 9.05 -16.12 3.21
CA ALA A 166 10.44 -16.34 3.61
C ALA A 166 11.00 -17.64 3.00
N ALA A 167 10.21 -18.72 3.00
CA ALA A 167 10.59 -19.98 2.39
C ALA A 167 10.67 -19.91 0.85
N LEU A 168 9.77 -19.16 0.20
CA LEU A 168 9.90 -18.87 -1.23
C LEU A 168 11.19 -18.10 -1.54
N ARG A 169 11.48 -17.04 -0.79
CA ARG A 169 12.67 -16.20 -1.02
C ARG A 169 13.99 -16.93 -0.78
N SER A 170 14.03 -17.86 0.16
CA SER A 170 15.22 -18.68 0.42
C SER A 170 15.40 -19.81 -0.60
N GLY A 171 14.43 -20.04 -1.50
CA GLY A 171 14.42 -21.16 -2.43
C GLY A 171 14.00 -22.48 -1.80
N ALA A 172 13.50 -22.48 -0.55
CA ALA A 172 12.97 -23.69 0.09
C ALA A 172 11.62 -24.12 -0.53
N ILE A 173 10.91 -23.21 -1.18
CA ILE A 173 9.68 -23.47 -1.95
C ILE A 173 9.91 -23.03 -3.39
N GLU A 174 9.61 -23.92 -4.34
CA GLU A 174 9.66 -23.61 -5.76
C GLU A 174 8.51 -22.67 -6.18
N PRO A 175 8.70 -21.80 -7.19
CA PRO A 175 7.64 -20.91 -7.67
C PRO A 175 6.33 -21.63 -8.03
N ALA A 176 6.42 -22.84 -8.61
CA ALA A 176 5.24 -23.65 -8.91
C ALA A 176 4.45 -24.06 -7.65
N ALA A 177 5.15 -24.35 -6.55
CA ALA A 177 4.52 -24.66 -5.27
C ALA A 177 3.90 -23.41 -4.63
N HIS A 178 4.50 -22.23 -4.82
CA HIS A 178 3.90 -20.97 -4.41
C HIS A 178 2.61 -20.65 -5.19
N LEU A 179 2.59 -20.84 -6.51
CA LEU A 179 1.36 -20.70 -7.31
C LEU A 179 0.28 -21.70 -6.88
N ALA A 180 0.67 -22.94 -6.58
CA ALA A 180 -0.26 -23.93 -6.05
C ALA A 180 -0.80 -23.54 -4.68
N TRP A 181 0.03 -22.95 -3.81
CA TRP A 181 -0.38 -22.41 -2.51
C TRP A 181 -1.39 -21.27 -2.68
N LEU A 182 -1.13 -20.30 -3.56
CA LEU A 182 -2.07 -19.24 -3.89
C LEU A 182 -3.41 -19.80 -4.41
N GLY A 183 -3.36 -20.82 -5.27
CA GLY A 183 -4.53 -21.48 -5.82
C GLY A 183 -5.45 -22.11 -4.76
N ARG A 184 -4.95 -22.44 -3.55
CA ARG A 184 -5.77 -22.99 -2.46
C ARG A 184 -6.74 -21.96 -1.87
N PHE A 185 -6.48 -20.68 -2.05
CA PHE A 185 -7.33 -19.61 -1.51
C PHE A 185 -8.41 -19.15 -2.50
N GLY A 186 -8.41 -19.67 -3.74
CA GLY A 186 -9.28 -19.18 -4.80
C GLY A 186 -8.83 -17.81 -5.29
N ALA A 187 -9.79 -16.91 -5.58
CA ALA A 187 -9.49 -15.57 -6.10
C ALA A 187 -8.90 -14.60 -5.05
N VAL A 188 -8.96 -14.95 -3.75
CA VAL A 188 -8.63 -14.04 -2.65
C VAL A 188 -7.83 -14.80 -1.59
N PRO A 189 -6.51 -14.57 -1.48
CA PRO A 189 -5.74 -15.05 -0.35
C PRO A 189 -6.39 -14.54 0.95
N PHE A 190 -6.68 -15.44 1.90
CA PHE A 190 -7.24 -15.08 3.21
C PHE A 190 -8.64 -14.41 3.15
N PRO A 191 -9.69 -15.14 2.73
CA PRO A 191 -11.04 -14.58 2.52
C PRO A 191 -11.69 -14.02 3.79
N ASP A 192 -11.34 -14.52 4.98
CA ASP A 192 -11.89 -14.00 6.24
C ASP A 192 -11.34 -12.62 6.55
N GLN A 193 -10.02 -12.43 6.41
CA GLN A 193 -9.38 -11.11 6.49
C GLN A 193 -10.01 -10.16 5.46
N ALA A 194 -10.28 -10.66 4.26
CA ALA A 194 -10.92 -9.86 3.22
C ALA A 194 -12.33 -9.40 3.53
N ARG A 195 -13.16 -10.30 4.04
CA ARG A 195 -14.51 -9.96 4.46
C ARG A 195 -14.53 -8.98 5.61
N LEU A 196 -13.54 -9.05 6.51
CA LEU A 196 -13.41 -8.10 7.60
C LEU A 196 -13.04 -6.70 7.08
N PHE A 197 -12.17 -6.60 6.07
CA PHE A 197 -11.71 -5.31 5.53
C PHE A 197 -12.72 -4.64 4.60
N ALA A 198 -13.46 -5.41 3.82
CA ALA A 198 -14.38 -4.92 2.80
C ALA A 198 -15.32 -3.78 3.27
N PRO A 199 -15.99 -3.86 4.44
CA PRO A 199 -16.85 -2.78 4.94
C PRO A 199 -16.09 -1.46 5.18
N LEU A 200 -14.86 -1.52 5.70
CA LEU A 200 -14.04 -0.33 5.95
C LEU A 200 -13.65 0.33 4.62
N TYR A 201 -13.21 -0.48 3.66
CA TYR A 201 -12.87 0.01 2.34
C TYR A 201 -14.05 0.73 1.68
N TRP A 202 -15.24 0.10 1.68
CA TRP A 202 -16.44 0.71 1.10
C TRP A 202 -16.86 1.98 1.81
N HIS A 203 -16.81 2.00 3.14
CA HIS A 203 -17.14 3.19 3.92
C HIS A 203 -16.23 4.37 3.54
N ASN A 204 -14.93 4.12 3.40
CA ASN A 204 -13.97 5.13 2.98
C ASN A 204 -14.20 5.61 1.55
N LYS A 205 -14.47 4.69 0.61
CA LYS A 205 -14.77 5.03 -0.79
C LYS A 205 -16.07 5.84 -0.94
N LEU A 206 -17.10 5.50 -0.17
CA LEU A 206 -18.34 6.26 -0.12
C LEU A 206 -18.10 7.66 0.44
N SER A 207 -17.36 7.76 1.55
CA SER A 207 -17.01 9.03 2.19
C SER A 207 -16.25 9.95 1.24
N TYR A 208 -15.34 9.39 0.43
CA TYR A 208 -14.64 10.12 -0.63
C TYR A 208 -15.61 10.67 -1.68
N ARG A 209 -16.50 9.83 -2.23
CA ARG A 209 -17.47 10.24 -3.26
C ARG A 209 -18.44 11.32 -2.76
N LEU A 210 -18.91 11.21 -1.53
CA LEU A 210 -19.84 12.20 -0.96
C LEU A 210 -19.16 13.56 -0.75
N ARG A 211 -17.86 13.58 -0.44
CA ARG A 211 -17.08 14.84 -0.32
C ARG A 211 -16.76 15.50 -1.66
N GLN A 212 -16.89 14.79 -2.79
CA GLN A 212 -16.74 15.37 -4.13
C GLN A 212 -18.04 15.99 -4.68
N LEU A 213 -19.18 15.74 -4.03
CA LEU A 213 -20.50 16.20 -4.46
C LEU A 213 -21.03 17.42 -3.70
N GLY A 214 -20.32 17.89 -2.67
CA GLY A 214 -20.67 19.06 -1.85
C GLY A 214 -19.62 20.15 -1.98
#